data_AF-B4HEC8-F1
#
_entry.id   AF-B4HEC8-F1
#
_cell.length_a   1.000
_cell.length_b   1.000
_cell.length_c   1.000
_cell.angle_alpha   90.00
_cell.angle_beta   90.00
_cell.angle_gamma   90.00
#
_symmetry.space_group_name_H-M   'P 1'
#
loop_
_entity.id
_entity.type
_entity.pdbx_description
1 polymer ?
#
loop_
_entity_poly.entity_id
_entity_poly.type
_entity_poly.pdbx_seq_one_letter_code
_entity_poly.pdbx_strand_id
1 'polypeptide(L)'
;MSNVTFHNIVARQNPRAKRYLMFGCHYDSKYFKDFDFMAATDSAVPCALMLNMATILSNQFHRSEISLMLVFFDGEEAFGEWSQEDSLYGSRHLAELWEKHGFLDKIDLFVLPDLIGAKDVVFKKNILDTSGWFHRLVQLEQKLFQAGILRLQRPLFKFEPGVDVADDHLPFTRLNVPVIHLISNRYPAVWHQAEDVEKNVDYNTTEQIHVDELAKAWRSVGGHH
;
A
#
# COMPACT_ATOMS: atom_id res chain seq x y z
N MET A 1 -10.67 12.56 -29.51
CA MET A 1 -10.39 11.95 -28.19
C MET A 1 -9.19 11.07 -28.38
N SER A 2 -8.07 11.37 -27.72
CA SER A 2 -6.91 10.47 -27.68
C SER A 2 -7.25 9.31 -26.75
N ASN A 3 -7.03 8.08 -27.20
CA ASN A 3 -7.16 6.91 -26.34
C ASN A 3 -5.92 6.81 -25.44
N VAL A 4 -6.13 6.53 -24.16
CA VAL A 4 -5.07 6.22 -23.19
C VAL A 4 -5.01 4.70 -23.02
N THR A 5 -3.80 4.15 -22.87
CA THR A 5 -3.58 2.73 -22.56
C THR A 5 -3.01 2.62 -21.16
N PHE A 6 -3.63 1.78 -20.32
CA PHE A 6 -3.20 1.53 -18.95
C PHE A 6 -2.51 0.16 -18.83
N HIS A 7 -1.53 0.07 -17.94
CA HIS A 7 -0.63 -1.05 -17.75
C HIS A 7 -0.41 -1.36 -16.26
N ASN A 8 -1.34 -2.06 -15.62
CA ASN A 8 -1.06 -2.61 -14.29
C ASN A 8 0.15 -3.56 -14.32
N ILE A 9 1.03 -3.46 -13.33
CA ILE A 9 2.18 -4.35 -13.16
C ILE A 9 1.89 -5.31 -12.01
N VAL A 10 1.94 -6.61 -12.28
CA VAL A 10 1.70 -7.65 -11.25
C VAL A 10 2.94 -8.51 -11.10
N ALA A 11 3.60 -8.43 -9.96
CA ALA A 11 4.75 -9.26 -9.59
C ALA A 11 4.36 -10.29 -8.54
N ARG A 12 4.68 -11.57 -8.78
CA ARG A 12 4.44 -12.66 -7.83
C ARG A 12 5.75 -13.35 -7.52
N GLN A 13 6.11 -13.42 -6.25
CA GLN A 13 7.36 -14.08 -5.84
C GLN A 13 7.35 -15.57 -6.20
N ASN A 14 6.27 -16.29 -5.86
CA ASN A 14 6.01 -17.64 -6.35
C ASN A 14 4.70 -17.64 -7.16
N PRO A 15 4.73 -17.69 -8.51
CA PRO A 15 3.53 -17.65 -9.35
C PRO A 15 2.64 -18.90 -9.23
N ARG A 16 3.14 -19.97 -8.60
CA ARG A 16 2.41 -21.22 -8.36
C ARG A 16 1.84 -21.32 -6.93
N ALA A 17 1.99 -20.28 -6.10
CA ALA A 17 1.41 -20.28 -4.77
C ALA A 17 -0.13 -20.41 -4.82
N LYS A 18 -0.70 -21.06 -3.81
CA LYS A 18 -2.15 -21.25 -3.70
C LYS A 18 -2.83 -19.97 -3.24
N ARG A 19 -2.16 -19.21 -2.39
CA ARG A 19 -2.65 -18.01 -1.72
C ARG A 19 -1.59 -16.90 -1.75
N TYR A 20 -2.03 -15.65 -1.68
CA TYR A 20 -1.17 -14.48 -1.72
C TYR A 20 -1.54 -13.50 -0.61
N LEU A 21 -0.51 -12.97 0.05
CA LEU A 21 -0.57 -11.67 0.68
C LEU A 21 -0.24 -10.64 -0.40
N MET A 22 -1.20 -9.80 -0.74
CA MET A 22 -1.08 -8.80 -1.80
C MET A 22 -0.77 -7.44 -1.19
N PHE A 23 0.22 -6.75 -1.74
CA PHE A 23 0.44 -5.32 -1.55
C PHE A 23 0.18 -4.60 -2.87
N GLY A 24 -0.52 -3.49 -2.81
CA GLY A 24 -0.82 -2.65 -3.97
C GLY A 24 -0.49 -1.19 -3.72
N CYS A 25 -0.06 -0.48 -4.73
CA CYS A 25 -0.01 0.99 -4.78
C CYS A 25 -0.23 1.41 -6.24
N HIS A 26 -0.56 2.67 -6.50
CA HIS A 26 -0.57 3.19 -7.86
C HIS A 26 0.79 3.79 -8.22
N TYR A 27 1.16 3.74 -9.51
CA TYR A 27 2.43 4.26 -10.00
C TYR A 27 2.27 5.44 -10.98
N ASP A 28 1.06 5.69 -11.47
CA ASP A 28 0.75 6.92 -12.18
C ASP A 28 0.75 8.11 -11.22
N SER A 29 0.96 9.30 -11.78
CA SER A 29 0.80 10.57 -11.06
C SER A 29 -0.30 11.40 -11.70
N LYS A 30 -1.00 12.16 -10.86
CA LYS A 30 -2.09 13.03 -11.32
C LYS A 30 -1.64 14.05 -12.36
N TYR A 31 -2.46 14.20 -13.40
CA TYR A 31 -2.27 15.26 -14.37
C TYR A 31 -2.75 16.62 -13.83
N PHE A 32 -1.84 17.59 -13.77
CA PHE A 32 -2.17 19.00 -13.57
C PHE A 32 -1.73 19.81 -14.79
N LYS A 33 -2.59 20.69 -15.26
CA LYS A 33 -2.29 21.55 -16.41
C LYS A 33 -1.25 22.64 -16.09
N ASP A 34 -1.15 23.04 -14.82
CA ASP A 34 -0.44 24.25 -14.39
C ASP A 34 0.97 23.95 -13.84
N PHE A 35 1.28 22.69 -13.51
CA PHE A 35 2.59 22.28 -12.98
C PHE A 35 2.87 20.79 -13.20
N ASP A 36 4.14 20.43 -13.21
CA ASP A 36 4.60 19.04 -13.23
C ASP A 36 4.46 18.45 -11.82
N PHE A 37 3.51 17.54 -11.63
CA PHE A 37 3.27 16.88 -10.35
C PHE A 37 4.15 15.64 -10.20
N MET A 38 5.11 15.72 -9.26
CA MET A 38 6.07 14.64 -8.98
C MET A 38 5.49 13.54 -8.09
N ALA A 39 4.49 13.89 -7.28
CA ALA A 39 3.70 12.96 -6.50
C ALA A 39 4.55 12.06 -5.58
N ALA A 40 5.45 12.69 -4.82
CA ALA A 40 6.38 11.96 -3.96
C ALA A 40 5.65 11.08 -2.94
N THR A 41 4.61 11.60 -2.29
CA THR A 41 3.79 10.82 -1.36
C THR A 41 2.71 9.97 -2.03
N ASP A 42 2.43 10.24 -3.31
CA ASP A 42 1.18 9.92 -4.00
C ASP A 42 1.42 9.35 -5.43
N SER A 43 2.10 8.22 -5.62
CA SER A 43 2.47 7.22 -4.63
C SER A 43 3.92 6.72 -4.85
N ALA A 44 4.84 7.63 -5.19
CA ALA A 44 6.24 7.27 -5.43
C ALA A 44 6.91 6.62 -4.20
N VAL A 45 6.67 7.15 -2.99
CA VAL A 45 7.16 6.55 -1.74
C VAL A 45 6.53 5.18 -1.48
N PRO A 46 5.19 4.98 -1.53
CA PRO A 46 4.57 3.65 -1.50
C PRO A 46 5.18 2.64 -2.49
N CYS A 47 5.39 3.05 -3.75
CA CYS A 47 6.06 2.25 -4.78
C CYS A 47 7.46 1.82 -4.33
N ALA A 48 8.27 2.77 -3.84
CA ALA A 48 9.63 2.51 -3.37
C ALA A 48 9.66 1.58 -2.15
N LEU A 49 8.74 1.74 -1.20
CA LEU A 49 8.59 0.86 -0.03
C LEU A 49 8.29 -0.58 -0.46
N MET A 50 7.41 -0.78 -1.45
CA MET A 50 7.08 -2.10 -1.96
C MET A 50 8.25 -2.77 -2.69
N LEU A 51 8.98 -2.03 -3.53
CA LEU A 51 10.18 -2.54 -4.20
C LEU A 51 11.30 -2.89 -3.21
N ASN A 52 11.47 -2.08 -2.17
CA ASN A 52 12.43 -2.37 -1.12
C ASN A 52 12.04 -3.63 -0.32
N MET A 53 10.76 -3.76 0.07
CA MET A 53 10.24 -4.99 0.67
C MET A 53 10.50 -6.23 -0.21
N ALA A 54 10.31 -6.13 -1.52
CA ALA A 54 10.63 -7.21 -2.47
C ALA A 54 12.11 -7.61 -2.40
N THR A 55 13.00 -6.62 -2.26
CA THR A 55 14.45 -6.82 -2.17
C THR A 55 14.82 -7.53 -0.87
N ILE A 56 14.31 -7.07 0.27
CA ILE A 56 14.61 -7.64 1.60
C ILE A 56 14.07 -9.07 1.73
N LEU A 57 12.87 -9.32 1.21
CA LEU A 57 12.17 -10.60 1.32
C LEU A 57 12.43 -11.52 0.13
N SER A 58 13.34 -11.16 -0.78
CA SER A 58 13.60 -11.84 -2.05
C SER A 58 13.83 -13.34 -1.93
N ASN A 59 14.44 -13.82 -0.84
CA ASN A 59 14.72 -15.25 -0.59
C ASN A 59 13.70 -15.95 0.32
N GLN A 60 12.65 -15.26 0.75
CA GLN A 60 11.60 -15.83 1.59
C GLN A 60 10.47 -16.42 0.73
N PHE A 61 9.62 -17.27 1.32
CA PHE A 61 8.34 -17.73 0.74
C PHE A 61 8.37 -18.50 -0.61
N HIS A 62 9.53 -18.79 -1.20
CA HIS A 62 9.66 -19.52 -2.48
C HIS A 62 8.98 -20.90 -2.53
N ARG A 63 8.91 -21.58 -1.39
CA ARG A 63 8.31 -22.93 -1.26
C ARG A 63 7.05 -22.94 -0.39
N SER A 64 6.51 -21.77 -0.07
CA SER A 64 5.32 -21.64 0.77
C SER A 64 4.04 -21.76 -0.08
N GLU A 65 2.97 -22.30 0.52
CA GLU A 65 1.64 -22.29 -0.10
C GLU A 65 1.06 -20.86 -0.18
N ILE A 66 1.50 -19.98 0.72
CA ILE A 66 1.21 -18.53 0.76
C ILE A 66 2.45 -17.76 0.30
N SER A 67 2.33 -16.89 -0.69
CA SER A 67 3.45 -16.09 -1.21
C SER A 67 3.12 -14.60 -1.28
N LEU A 68 4.13 -13.78 -1.59
CA LEU A 68 3.99 -12.33 -1.74
C LEU A 68 3.58 -11.98 -3.19
N MET A 69 2.61 -11.08 -3.31
CA MET A 69 2.22 -10.44 -4.57
C MET A 69 2.33 -8.92 -4.41
N LEU A 70 2.93 -8.26 -5.40
CA LEU A 70 3.00 -6.81 -5.51
C LEU A 70 2.24 -6.39 -6.76
N VAL A 71 1.36 -5.41 -6.62
CA VAL A 71 0.58 -4.83 -7.72
C VAL A 71 0.87 -3.34 -7.77
N PHE A 72 1.27 -2.85 -8.94
CA PHE A 72 1.39 -1.42 -9.20
C PHE A 72 0.26 -1.06 -10.17
N PHE A 73 -0.77 -0.41 -9.65
CA PHE A 73 -1.93 0.01 -10.42
C PHE A 73 -1.59 1.20 -11.30
N ASP A 74 -2.25 1.26 -12.45
CA ASP A 74 -2.14 2.37 -13.39
C ASP A 74 -3.48 3.08 -13.54
N GLY A 75 -3.46 4.40 -13.62
CA GLY A 75 -4.65 5.23 -13.70
C GLY A 75 -5.52 5.12 -12.46
N GLU A 76 -4.92 5.21 -11.26
CA GLU A 76 -5.70 5.49 -10.06
C GLU A 76 -6.40 6.85 -10.22
N GLU A 77 -5.63 7.82 -10.73
CA GLU A 77 -6.02 9.21 -10.73
C GLU A 77 -7.07 9.55 -11.77
N ALA A 78 -7.95 10.48 -11.39
CA ALA A 78 -8.87 11.11 -12.32
C ALA A 78 -8.13 12.05 -13.29
N PHE A 79 -8.50 12.05 -14.57
CA PHE A 79 -8.04 13.05 -15.54
C PHE A 79 -8.75 14.40 -15.34
N GLY A 80 -10.02 14.36 -14.94
CA GLY A 80 -10.84 15.52 -14.62
C GLY A 80 -11.23 15.52 -13.15
N GLU A 81 -12.54 15.39 -12.91
CA GLU A 81 -13.10 15.33 -11.56
C GLU A 81 -13.33 13.87 -11.16
N TRP A 82 -12.82 13.51 -9.99
CA TRP A 82 -12.96 12.17 -9.43
C TRP A 82 -14.42 11.71 -9.43
N SER A 83 -14.68 10.60 -10.14
CA SER A 83 -16.01 9.99 -10.25
C SER A 83 -15.89 8.47 -10.40
N GLN A 84 -17.03 7.76 -10.48
CA GLN A 84 -16.98 6.29 -10.65
C GLN A 84 -16.39 5.88 -12.00
N GLU A 85 -16.52 6.74 -13.01
CA GLU A 85 -16.04 6.51 -14.37
C GLU A 85 -14.65 7.12 -14.62
N ASP A 86 -14.32 8.22 -13.92
CA ASP A 86 -13.04 8.94 -13.98
C ASP A 86 -12.26 8.78 -12.67
N SER A 87 -11.82 7.54 -12.42
CA SER A 87 -10.87 7.13 -11.38
C SER A 87 -10.62 5.62 -11.51
N LEU A 88 -9.61 5.11 -10.82
CA LEU A 88 -9.44 3.68 -10.53
C LEU A 88 -9.45 2.80 -11.79
N TYR A 89 -8.93 3.30 -12.92
CA TYR A 89 -9.00 2.63 -14.23
C TYR A 89 -8.34 1.26 -14.17
N GLY A 90 -7.13 1.20 -13.66
CA GLY A 90 -6.34 -0.02 -13.54
C GLY A 90 -6.95 -1.01 -12.56
N SER A 91 -7.29 -0.57 -11.35
CA SER A 91 -7.85 -1.45 -10.31
C SER A 91 -9.24 -1.98 -10.66
N ARG A 92 -10.13 -1.16 -11.26
CA ARG A 92 -11.43 -1.63 -11.78
C ARG A 92 -11.25 -2.75 -12.80
N HIS A 93 -10.41 -2.50 -13.81
CA HIS A 93 -10.13 -3.51 -14.84
C HIS A 93 -9.50 -4.79 -14.25
N LEU A 94 -8.54 -4.67 -13.34
CA LEU A 94 -7.84 -5.83 -12.78
C LEU A 94 -8.76 -6.68 -11.89
N ALA A 95 -9.58 -6.04 -11.05
CA ALA A 95 -10.53 -6.72 -10.18
C ALA A 95 -11.57 -7.51 -11.00
N GLU A 96 -12.17 -6.90 -12.02
CA GLU A 96 -13.12 -7.55 -12.93
C GLU A 96 -12.47 -8.73 -13.68
N LEU A 97 -11.24 -8.54 -14.18
CA LEU A 97 -10.50 -9.59 -14.86
C LEU A 97 -10.24 -10.78 -13.93
N TRP A 98 -9.79 -10.52 -12.70
CA TRP A 98 -9.48 -11.57 -11.74
C TRP A 98 -10.73 -12.26 -11.19
N GLU A 99 -11.85 -11.57 -11.04
CA GLU A 99 -13.13 -12.18 -10.74
C GLU A 99 -13.52 -13.20 -11.80
N LYS A 100 -13.50 -12.77 -13.07
CA LYS A 100 -13.83 -13.62 -14.23
C LYS A 100 -12.95 -14.87 -14.31
N HIS A 101 -11.70 -14.79 -13.85
CA HIS A 101 -10.75 -15.90 -13.83
C HIS A 101 -10.71 -16.67 -12.50
N GLY A 102 -11.59 -16.37 -11.53
CA GLY A 102 -11.63 -17.04 -10.23
C GLY A 102 -10.33 -16.88 -9.44
N PHE A 103 -9.65 -15.75 -9.60
CA PHE A 103 -8.35 -15.48 -8.99
C PHE A 103 -8.47 -14.79 -7.62
N LEU A 104 -9.56 -14.03 -7.39
CA LEU A 104 -9.73 -13.23 -6.16
C LEU A 104 -9.69 -14.07 -4.88
N ASP A 105 -10.22 -15.30 -4.90
CA ASP A 105 -10.18 -16.23 -3.76
C ASP A 105 -8.76 -16.62 -3.31
N LYS A 106 -7.73 -16.32 -4.13
CA LYS A 106 -6.33 -16.54 -3.78
C LYS A 106 -5.73 -15.38 -3.00
N ILE A 107 -6.43 -14.26 -2.85
CA ILE A 107 -5.94 -13.08 -2.13
C ILE A 107 -6.44 -13.18 -0.69
N ASP A 108 -5.54 -13.49 0.24
CA ASP A 108 -5.88 -13.62 1.66
C ASP A 108 -6.14 -12.28 2.31
N LEU A 109 -5.38 -11.29 1.87
CA LEU A 109 -5.39 -9.92 2.37
C LEU A 109 -4.71 -9.04 1.32
N PHE A 110 -5.34 -7.93 1.00
CA PHE A 110 -4.78 -6.85 0.21
C PHE A 110 -4.43 -5.68 1.14
N VAL A 111 -3.15 -5.30 1.20
CA VAL A 111 -2.68 -4.11 1.90
C VAL A 111 -2.41 -3.00 0.88
N LEU A 112 -3.09 -1.87 1.00
CA LEU A 112 -2.96 -0.70 0.12
C LEU A 112 -2.33 0.47 0.88
N PRO A 113 -1.00 0.66 0.83
CA PRO A 113 -0.35 1.90 1.22
C PRO A 113 -0.60 3.02 0.22
N ASP A 114 -1.05 4.16 0.72
CA ASP A 114 -1.23 5.39 -0.06
C ASP A 114 -0.99 6.65 0.80
N LEU A 115 -0.61 7.75 0.15
CA LEU A 115 -0.24 9.04 0.75
C LEU A 115 0.78 8.93 1.89
N ILE A 116 1.84 8.15 1.65
CA ILE A 116 2.90 7.89 2.62
C ILE A 116 4.13 8.75 2.31
N GLY A 117 4.72 9.36 3.33
CA GLY A 117 5.99 10.10 3.22
C GLY A 117 5.97 11.42 3.98
N ALA A 118 4.79 11.93 4.34
CA ALA A 118 4.68 13.10 5.19
C ALA A 118 5.00 12.82 6.66
N LYS A 119 5.41 13.86 7.38
CA LYS A 119 5.80 13.77 8.80
C LYS A 119 4.64 13.45 9.75
N ASP A 120 3.41 13.79 9.42
CA ASP A 120 2.24 13.68 10.30
C ASP A 120 1.32 12.50 9.95
N VAL A 121 1.84 11.52 9.20
CA VAL A 121 1.13 10.26 8.91
C VAL A 121 0.72 9.54 10.19
N VAL A 122 -0.57 9.21 10.25
CA VAL A 122 -1.17 8.35 11.28
C VAL A 122 -2.17 7.43 10.60
N PHE A 123 -2.01 6.12 10.80
CA PHE A 123 -2.93 5.11 10.30
C PHE A 123 -3.95 4.73 11.35
N LYS A 124 -5.19 4.52 10.90
CA LYS A 124 -6.32 4.05 11.70
C LYS A 124 -6.94 2.83 11.03
N LYS A 125 -7.83 2.14 11.76
CA LYS A 125 -8.65 1.06 11.19
C LYS A 125 -9.75 1.67 10.33
N ASN A 126 -9.40 2.03 9.10
CA ASN A 126 -10.33 2.61 8.12
C ASN A 126 -11.40 1.60 7.70
N ILE A 127 -11.01 0.33 7.52
CA ILE A 127 -11.91 -0.79 7.19
C ILE A 127 -12.08 -1.68 8.42
N LEU A 128 -13.33 -1.81 8.90
CA LEU A 128 -13.61 -2.49 10.17
C LEU A 128 -13.50 -4.03 10.07
N ASP A 129 -13.83 -4.60 8.92
CA ASP A 129 -13.85 -6.05 8.69
C ASP A 129 -12.47 -6.70 8.84
N THR A 130 -11.40 -5.93 8.59
CA THR A 130 -10.00 -6.36 8.73
C THR A 130 -9.32 -5.80 9.98
N SER A 131 -10.09 -5.25 10.93
CA SER A 131 -9.56 -4.63 12.15
C SER A 131 -8.66 -5.56 12.98
N GLY A 132 -8.91 -6.88 12.95
CA GLY A 132 -8.05 -7.88 13.59
C GLY A 132 -6.63 -7.92 12.99
N TRP A 133 -6.51 -7.76 11.67
CA TRP A 133 -5.21 -7.66 11.00
C TRP A 133 -4.54 -6.32 11.28
N PHE A 134 -5.31 -5.22 11.27
CA PHE A 134 -4.79 -3.91 11.65
C PHE A 134 -4.25 -3.90 13.10
N HIS A 135 -4.92 -4.60 14.03
CA HIS A 135 -4.43 -4.74 15.40
C HIS A 135 -3.03 -5.39 15.46
N ARG A 136 -2.73 -6.33 14.55
CA ARG A 136 -1.39 -6.95 14.49
C ARG A 136 -0.33 -5.92 14.11
N LEU A 137 -0.62 -4.96 13.23
CA LEU A 137 0.29 -3.87 12.89
C LEU A 137 0.57 -2.99 14.13
N VAL A 138 -0.47 -2.66 14.91
CA VAL A 138 -0.33 -1.90 16.17
C VAL A 138 0.57 -2.65 17.17
N GLN A 139 0.32 -3.94 17.39
CA GLN A 139 1.13 -4.76 18.30
C GLN A 139 2.58 -4.88 17.85
N LEU A 140 2.79 -4.94 16.53
CA LEU A 140 4.09 -5.09 15.94
C LEU A 140 4.91 -3.81 16.08
N GLU A 141 4.31 -2.65 15.81
CA GLU A 141 4.91 -1.35 16.09
C GLU A 141 5.32 -1.22 17.58
N GLN A 142 4.43 -1.60 18.51
CA GLN A 142 4.73 -1.59 19.95
C GLN A 142 5.93 -2.47 20.32
N LYS A 143 6.04 -3.67 19.72
CA LYS A 143 7.19 -4.55 19.95
C LYS A 143 8.49 -3.93 19.43
N LEU A 144 8.47 -3.28 18.27
CA LEU A 144 9.64 -2.60 17.72
C LEU A 144 10.06 -1.40 18.58
N PHE A 145 9.11 -0.65 19.18
CA PHE A 145 9.44 0.38 20.17
C PHE A 145 10.14 -0.22 21.39
N GLN A 146 9.58 -1.29 21.96
CA GLN A 146 10.14 -1.95 23.14
C GLN A 146 11.54 -2.51 22.88
N ALA A 147 11.81 -2.95 21.65
CA ALA A 147 13.11 -3.43 21.23
C ALA A 147 14.13 -2.30 20.95
N GLY A 148 13.73 -1.03 21.03
CA GLY A 148 14.59 0.11 20.72
C GLY A 148 14.98 0.20 19.24
N ILE A 149 14.21 -0.44 18.37
CA ILE A 149 14.48 -0.54 16.94
C ILE A 149 14.03 0.74 16.21
N LEU A 150 12.85 1.27 16.57
CA LEU A 150 12.29 2.46 15.93
C LEU A 150 13.00 3.73 16.42
N ARG A 151 13.47 4.55 15.47
CA ARG A 151 14.13 5.83 15.74
C ARG A 151 13.16 6.87 16.30
N LEU A 152 12.03 7.02 15.62
CA LEU A 152 10.92 7.83 16.11
C LEU A 152 10.30 7.14 17.32
N GLN A 153 9.92 7.90 18.33
CA GLN A 153 9.23 7.41 19.53
C GLN A 153 7.77 7.88 19.52
N ARG A 154 7.14 7.79 18.33
CA ARG A 154 5.75 8.20 18.11
C ARG A 154 5.01 7.10 17.36
N PRO A 155 3.91 6.55 17.90
CA PRO A 155 3.12 5.53 17.21
C PRO A 155 2.43 6.11 15.97
N LEU A 156 2.58 5.44 14.84
CA LEU A 156 1.89 5.73 13.59
C LEU A 156 0.59 4.93 13.49
N PHE A 157 0.52 3.73 14.07
CA PHE A 157 -0.66 2.88 14.01
C PHE A 157 -1.53 3.05 15.27
N LYS A 158 -2.72 3.62 15.10
CA LYS A 158 -3.68 3.81 16.20
C LYS A 158 -4.84 2.85 16.06
N PHE A 159 -5.10 2.07 17.11
CA PHE A 159 -6.25 1.15 17.16
C PHE A 159 -7.59 1.89 17.40
N GLU A 160 -7.83 2.94 16.64
CA GLU A 160 -8.99 3.83 16.70
C GLU A 160 -9.74 3.79 15.36
N PRO A 161 -11.08 3.84 15.34
CA PRO A 161 -11.84 3.94 14.09
C PRO A 161 -11.37 5.12 13.24
N GLY A 162 -11.12 4.84 11.97
CA GLY A 162 -10.91 5.84 10.92
C GLY A 162 -12.15 5.98 10.04
N VAL A 163 -12.01 6.79 9.00
CA VAL A 163 -12.96 6.90 7.88
C VAL A 163 -12.23 6.41 6.65
N ASP A 164 -12.80 5.40 5.99
CA ASP A 164 -12.29 4.93 4.71
C ASP A 164 -12.65 5.90 3.59
N VAL A 165 -11.79 5.97 2.58
CA VAL A 165 -11.90 6.87 1.43
C VAL A 165 -11.85 6.04 0.15
N ALA A 166 -12.25 6.64 -0.97
CA ALA A 166 -12.20 5.94 -2.26
C ALA A 166 -10.75 5.88 -2.75
N ASP A 167 -10.32 4.67 -3.15
CA ASP A 167 -8.98 4.35 -3.66
C ASP A 167 -9.06 2.96 -4.37
N ASP A 168 -7.95 2.47 -4.90
CA ASP A 168 -7.77 1.24 -5.69
C ASP A 168 -8.27 -0.04 -5.01
N HIS A 169 -8.53 -0.03 -3.71
CA HIS A 169 -9.13 -1.16 -3.02
C HIS A 169 -10.63 -1.30 -3.25
N LEU A 170 -11.32 -0.25 -3.67
CA LEU A 170 -12.79 -0.28 -3.79
C LEU A 170 -13.29 -1.39 -4.73
N PRO A 171 -12.73 -1.60 -5.94
CA PRO A 171 -13.16 -2.68 -6.82
C PRO A 171 -12.97 -4.07 -6.19
N PHE A 172 -11.89 -4.27 -5.43
CA PHE A 172 -11.60 -5.54 -4.76
C PHE A 172 -12.51 -5.78 -3.55
N THR A 173 -12.79 -4.74 -2.77
CA THR A 173 -13.65 -4.80 -1.58
C THR A 173 -15.08 -5.13 -1.96
N ARG A 174 -15.60 -4.57 -3.07
CA ARG A 174 -16.92 -4.90 -3.64
C ARG A 174 -17.05 -6.38 -4.03
N LEU A 175 -15.92 -7.04 -4.26
CA LEU A 175 -15.79 -8.45 -4.60
C LEU A 175 -15.29 -9.31 -3.42
N ASN A 176 -15.46 -8.80 -2.19
CA ASN A 176 -15.18 -9.48 -0.92
C ASN A 176 -13.70 -9.82 -0.66
N VAL A 177 -12.76 -9.16 -1.33
CA VAL A 177 -11.34 -9.28 -0.98
C VAL A 177 -11.10 -8.53 0.35
N PRO A 178 -10.50 -9.17 1.37
CA PRO A 178 -10.17 -8.48 2.62
C PRO A 178 -9.08 -7.43 2.40
N VAL A 179 -9.30 -6.19 2.84
CA VAL A 179 -8.38 -5.07 2.62
C VAL A 179 -7.94 -4.42 3.94
N ILE A 180 -6.65 -4.09 4.06
CA ILE A 180 -6.18 -3.03 4.97
C ILE A 180 -5.78 -1.83 4.12
N HIS A 181 -6.50 -0.72 4.32
CA HIS A 181 -6.18 0.54 3.67
C HIS A 181 -5.28 1.39 4.58
N LEU A 182 -3.99 1.44 4.24
CA LEU A 182 -2.96 2.19 4.94
C LEU A 182 -2.81 3.59 4.32
N ILE A 183 -3.86 4.39 4.52
CA ILE A 183 -3.89 5.82 4.21
C ILE A 183 -4.19 6.61 5.48
N SER A 184 -3.58 7.79 5.63
CA SER A 184 -3.87 8.63 6.79
C SER A 184 -5.18 9.39 6.61
N ASN A 185 -6.02 9.47 7.66
CA ASN A 185 -7.27 10.25 7.59
C ASN A 185 -7.03 11.77 7.49
N ARG A 186 -5.83 12.24 7.81
CA ARG A 186 -5.37 13.59 7.50
C ARG A 186 -4.35 13.44 6.38
N TYR A 187 -4.72 13.87 5.18
CA TYR A 187 -3.81 13.83 4.05
C TYR A 187 -2.61 14.76 4.28
N PRO A 188 -1.44 14.45 3.69
CA PRO A 188 -0.31 15.35 3.67
C PRO A 188 -0.73 16.77 3.26
N ALA A 189 -0.17 17.79 3.91
CA ALA A 189 -0.44 19.19 3.53
C ALA A 189 -0.01 19.51 2.08
N VAL A 190 0.82 18.67 1.49
CA VAL A 190 1.31 18.76 0.10
C VAL A 190 0.46 17.98 -0.91
N TRP A 191 -0.57 17.24 -0.47
CA TRP A 191 -1.40 16.42 -1.35
C TRP A 191 -2.00 17.26 -2.48
N HIS A 192 -1.83 16.81 -3.73
CA HIS A 192 -2.24 17.51 -4.94
C HIS A 192 -1.66 18.93 -5.09
N GLN A 193 -0.51 19.21 -4.47
CA GLN A 193 0.23 20.46 -4.63
C GLN A 193 1.57 20.22 -5.33
N ALA A 194 2.13 21.24 -5.98
CA ALA A 194 3.44 21.17 -6.62
C ALA A 194 4.58 20.87 -5.63
N GLU A 195 4.33 21.07 -4.34
CA GLU A 195 5.23 20.77 -3.23
C GLU A 195 5.26 19.28 -2.85
N ASP A 196 4.47 18.39 -3.46
CA ASP A 196 4.62 16.94 -3.24
C ASP A 196 5.85 16.39 -3.98
N VAL A 197 7.02 16.73 -3.44
CA VAL A 197 8.34 16.42 -3.99
C VAL A 197 9.21 15.76 -2.92
N GLU A 198 10.25 15.04 -3.34
CA GLU A 198 11.19 14.32 -2.47
C GLU A 198 11.69 15.16 -1.28
N LYS A 199 11.97 16.45 -1.49
CA LYS A 199 12.45 17.35 -0.44
C LYS A 199 11.51 17.46 0.77
N ASN A 200 10.21 17.24 0.57
CA ASN A 200 9.20 17.30 1.62
C ASN A 200 8.86 15.93 2.22
N VAL A 201 9.53 14.86 1.78
CA VAL A 201 9.44 13.53 2.38
C VAL A 201 10.19 13.51 3.73
N ASP A 202 9.49 13.10 4.78
CA ASP A 202 10.05 12.83 6.09
C ASP A 202 10.57 11.39 6.13
N TYR A 203 11.87 11.23 5.88
CA TYR A 203 12.51 9.91 5.86
C TYR A 203 12.45 9.19 7.21
N ASN A 204 12.40 9.90 8.35
CA ASN A 204 12.26 9.25 9.65
C ASN A 204 10.90 8.53 9.77
N THR A 205 9.82 9.17 9.31
CA THR A 205 8.48 8.59 9.28
C THR A 205 8.41 7.46 8.27
N THR A 206 8.98 7.67 7.08
CA THR A 206 9.04 6.66 6.01
C THR A 206 9.80 5.40 6.45
N GLU A 207 10.95 5.54 7.12
CA GLU A 207 11.74 4.43 7.66
C GLU A 207 10.99 3.63 8.74
N GLN A 208 10.15 4.28 9.56
CA GLN A 208 9.35 3.58 10.58
C GLN A 208 8.23 2.73 9.98
N ILE A 209 7.64 3.17 8.87
CA ILE A 209 6.62 2.42 8.13
C ILE A 209 7.28 1.26 7.37
N HIS A 210 8.54 1.47 6.97
CA HIS A 210 9.28 0.51 6.19
C HIS A 210 9.43 -0.84 6.90
N VAL A 211 9.14 -1.91 6.14
CA VAL A 211 9.16 -3.31 6.57
C VAL A 211 10.56 -3.80 6.95
N ASP A 212 11.62 -2.99 6.75
CA ASP A 212 12.97 -3.31 7.22
C ASP A 212 13.01 -3.66 8.70
N GLU A 213 12.27 -2.96 9.54
CA GLU A 213 12.28 -3.24 10.98
C GLU A 213 11.49 -4.51 11.33
N LEU A 214 10.53 -4.90 10.48
CA LEU A 214 9.85 -6.20 10.56
C LEU A 214 10.73 -7.35 10.12
N ALA A 215 11.51 -7.15 9.05
CA ALA A 215 12.47 -8.12 8.57
C ALA A 215 13.68 -8.26 9.52
N LYS A 216 14.14 -7.17 10.14
CA LYS A 216 15.16 -7.17 11.20
C LYS A 216 14.64 -7.82 12.48
N ALA A 217 13.39 -7.54 12.88
CA ALA A 217 12.74 -8.28 13.95
C ALA A 217 12.65 -9.77 13.63
N TRP A 218 12.17 -10.16 12.43
CA TRP A 218 12.14 -11.57 12.00
C TRP A 218 13.52 -12.25 12.07
N ARG A 219 14.60 -11.55 11.68
CA ARG A 219 15.98 -12.04 11.80
C ARG A 219 16.47 -12.12 13.25
N SER A 220 16.05 -11.21 14.13
CA SER A 220 16.49 -11.18 15.53
C SER A 220 15.74 -12.17 16.43
N VAL A 221 14.52 -12.58 16.08
CA VAL A 221 13.75 -13.60 16.83
C VAL A 221 13.98 -15.06 16.38
N GLY A 222 14.98 -15.31 15.54
CA GLY A 222 15.44 -16.69 15.25
C GLY A 222 14.56 -17.46 14.27
N GLY A 223 14.46 -16.98 13.04
CA GLY A 223 14.01 -17.80 11.90
C GLY A 223 15.00 -18.93 11.60
N HIS A 224 15.00 -19.98 12.42
CA HIS A 224 15.58 -21.28 12.14
C HIS A 224 14.47 -22.25 11.81
N HIS A 225 14.14 -22.36 10.52
CA HIS A 225 13.57 -23.56 9.91
C HIS A 225 14.23 -23.76 8.55
#